data_AF-A0A0F9QXY9-F1
#
_entry.id   AF-A0A0F9QXY9-F1
#
_cell.length_a   1.000
_cell.length_b   1.000
_cell.length_c   1.000
_cell.angle_alpha   90.00
_cell.angle_beta   90.00
_cell.angle_gamma   90.00
#
_symmetry.space_group_name_H-M   'P 1'
#
loop_
_entity.id
_entity.type
_entity.pdbx_description
1 polymer ?
#
loop_
_entity_poly.entity_id
_entity_poly.type
_entity_poly.pdbx_seq_one_letter_code
_entity_poly.pdbx_strand_id
1 'polypeptide(L)' 'MRDLTVHEQHVLLLLAFVWNEFLSLPSAHVMEKQEFMDAIHRAQHIIMARPAVSAMNDKSLLKIVKD' A
#
# COMPACT_ATOMS: atom_id res chain seq x y z
N MET A 1 10.29 -10.53 -8.51
CA MET A 1 9.81 -9.53 -7.51
C MET A 1 9.23 -10.34 -6.35
N ARG A 2 9.44 -9.96 -5.08
CA ARG A 2 8.80 -10.68 -3.96
C ARG A 2 7.31 -10.36 -3.98
N ASP A 3 6.48 -11.37 -3.74
CA ASP A 3 5.05 -11.18 -3.56
C ASP A 3 4.74 -10.51 -2.21
N LEU A 4 3.56 -9.91 -2.11
CA LEU A 4 3.05 -9.37 -0.86
C LEU A 4 2.81 -10.49 0.15
N THR A 5 3.16 -10.26 1.40
CA THR A 5 2.75 -11.14 2.50
C THR A 5 1.23 -11.15 2.68
N VAL A 6 0.70 -12.19 3.33
CA VAL A 6 -0.74 -12.25 3.68
C VAL A 6 -1.19 -11.02 4.47
N HIS A 7 -0.33 -10.51 5.36
CA HIS A 7 -0.64 -9.32 6.14
C HIS A 7 -0.68 -8.06 5.28
N GLU A 8 0.26 -7.90 4.33
CA GLU A 8 0.26 -6.76 3.41
C GLU A 8 -0.96 -6.78 2.49
N GLN A 9 -1.34 -7.96 1.98
CA GLN A 9 -2.57 -8.14 1.21
C GLN A 9 -3.82 -7.80 2.06
N HIS A 10 -3.85 -8.25 3.32
CA HIS A 10 -4.94 -7.95 4.23
C HIS A 10 -5.07 -6.44 4.49
N VAL A 11 -3.97 -5.72 4.66
CA VAL A 11 -3.99 -4.25 4.81
C VAL A 11 -4.55 -3.58 3.55
N LEU A 12 -4.17 -4.03 2.35
CA LEU A 12 -4.74 -3.49 1.10
C LEU A 12 -6.26 -3.69 1.02
N LEU A 13 -6.76 -4.85 1.45
CA LEU A 13 -8.20 -5.14 1.50
C LEU A 13 -8.91 -4.24 2.51
N LEU A 14 -8.32 -3.99 3.68
CA LEU A 14 -8.87 -3.06 4.68
C LEU A 14 -8.94 -1.63 4.14
N LEU A 15 -7.94 -1.17 3.37
CA LEU A 15 -7.97 0.15 2.74
C LEU A 15 -9.11 0.26 1.70
N ALA A 16 -9.36 -0.81 0.93
CA ALA A 16 -10.51 -0.85 0.03
C ALA A 16 -11.85 -0.82 0.78
N PHE A 17 -11.94 -1.53 1.91
CA PHE A 17 -13.12 -1.48 2.78
C PHE A 17 -13.35 -0.06 3.34
N VAL A 18 -12.29 0.58 3.86
CA VAL A 18 -12.36 1.96 4.38
C VAL A 18 -12.82 2.96 3.31
N TRP A 19 -12.35 2.81 2.06
CA TRP A 19 -12.83 3.62 0.94
C TRP A 19 -14.34 3.46 0.71
N ASN A 20 -14.85 2.22 0.72
CA ASN A 20 -16.27 1.95 0.53
C ASN A 20 -17.12 2.51 1.68
N GLU A 21 -16.67 2.36 2.93
CA GLU A 21 -17.34 2.95 4.09
C GLU A 21 -17.38 4.47 3.99
N PHE A 22 -16.28 5.10 3.59
CA PHE A 22 -16.23 6.55 3.40
C PHE A 22 -17.20 7.03 2.31
N LEU A 23 -17.32 6.31 1.19
CA LEU A 23 -18.28 6.65 0.14
C LEU A 23 -19.74 6.57 0.57
N SER A 24 -20.05 5.84 1.65
CA SER A 24 -21.41 5.76 2.21
C SER A 24 -21.78 6.97 3.08
N LEU A 25 -20.79 7.79 3.47
CA LEU A 25 -21.01 8.96 4.30
C LEU A 25 -21.72 10.07 3.50
N PRO A 26 -22.59 10.87 4.16
CA PRO A 26 -23.11 12.09 3.57
C PRO A 26 -21.96 13.03 3.20
N SER A 27 -22.04 13.66 2.02
CA SER A 27 -20.97 14.55 1.58
C SER A 27 -20.91 15.81 2.45
N ALA A 28 -19.76 16.07 3.07
CA ALA A 28 -19.50 17.26 3.85
C ALA A 28 -18.82 18.36 3.02
N HIS A 29 -18.02 17.99 2.00
CA HIS A 29 -17.29 18.95 1.18
C HIS A 29 -16.95 18.39 -0.21
N VAL A 30 -17.03 19.23 -1.25
CA VAL A 30 -16.79 18.82 -2.66
C VAL A 30 -15.42 18.17 -2.90
N MET A 31 -14.40 18.55 -2.12
CA MET A 31 -13.03 18.01 -2.27
C MET A 31 -12.76 16.75 -1.44
N GLU A 32 -13.62 16.40 -0.48
CA GLU A 32 -13.31 15.35 0.50
C GLU A 32 -13.05 13.99 -0.16
N LYS A 33 -13.76 13.70 -1.26
CA LYS A 33 -13.60 12.43 -1.99
C LYS A 33 -12.23 12.33 -2.65
N GLN A 34 -11.76 13.43 -3.24
CA GLN A 34 -10.44 13.48 -3.85
C GLN A 34 -9.35 13.35 -2.78
N GLU A 35 -9.47 14.12 -1.70
CA GLU A 35 -8.52 14.10 -0.58
C GLU A 35 -8.42 12.71 0.06
N PHE A 36 -9.56 12.05 0.28
CA PHE A 36 -9.60 10.72 0.87
C PHE A 36 -9.07 9.64 -0.09
N MET A 37 -9.41 9.74 -1.38
CA MET A 37 -8.86 8.85 -2.42
C MET A 37 -7.33 8.95 -2.48
N ASP A 38 -6.78 10.18 -2.48
CA ASP A 38 -5.34 10.40 -2.51
C ASP A 38 -4.64 9.82 -1.26
N ALA A 39 -5.28 9.92 -0.09
CA ALA A 39 -4.79 9.29 1.14
C ALA A 39 -4.77 7.76 1.04
N ILE A 40 -5.85 7.15 0.52
CA ILE A 40 -5.93 5.70 0.30
C ILE A 40 -4.86 5.23 -0.69
N HIS A 41 -4.70 5.91 -1.83
CA HIS A 41 -3.67 5.56 -2.82
C HIS A 41 -2.26 5.66 -2.23
N ARG A 42 -1.99 6.72 -1.44
CA ARG A 42 -0.69 6.87 -0.79
C ARG A 42 -0.40 5.73 0.19
N ALA A 43 -1.40 5.31 0.97
CA ALA A 43 -1.27 4.16 1.85
C ALA A 43 -1.04 2.85 1.06
N GLN A 44 -1.80 2.60 -0.01
CA GLN A 44 -1.63 1.43 -0.86
C GLN A 44 -0.24 1.39 -1.51
N HIS A 45 0.26 2.51 -2.03
CA HIS A 45 1.61 2.62 -2.58
C HIS A 45 2.70 2.26 -1.57
N ILE A 46 2.57 2.73 -0.32
CA ILE A 46 3.50 2.39 0.75
C ILE A 46 3.54 0.87 0.96
N ILE A 47 2.38 0.22 1.03
CA ILE A 47 2.29 -1.23 1.24
C ILE A 47 2.84 -2.01 0.05
N MET A 48 2.46 -1.65 -1.18
CA MET A 48 2.91 -2.32 -2.40
C MET A 48 4.42 -2.18 -2.66
N ALA A 49 5.05 -1.11 -2.16
CA ALA A 49 6.50 -0.94 -2.27
C ALA A 49 7.31 -1.84 -1.32
N ARG A 50 6.69 -2.35 -0.25
CA ARG A 50 7.41 -3.08 0.83
C ARG A 50 8.19 -4.31 0.35
N PRO A 51 7.66 -5.19 -0.53
CA PRO A 51 8.41 -6.36 -0.97
C PRO A 51 9.69 -5.98 -1.73
N ALA A 52 9.66 -4.89 -2.52
CA ALA A 52 10.82 -4.39 -3.23
C ALA A 52 11.88 -3.83 -2.26
N VAL A 53 11.45 -3.01 -1.29
CA VAL A 53 12.34 -2.49 -0.23
C VAL A 53 12.95 -3.62 0.60
N SER A 54 12.14 -4.62 0.95
CA SER A 54 12.61 -5.82 1.65
C SER A 54 13.64 -6.60 0.85
N ALA A 55 13.45 -6.75 -0.47
CA ALA A 55 14.39 -7.41 -1.35
C ALA A 55 15.72 -6.64 -1.44
N MET A 56 15.68 -5.31 -1.58
CA MET A 56 16.91 -4.48 -1.60
C MET A 56 17.71 -4.57 -0.30
N ASN A 57 17.03 -4.69 0.84
CA ASN A 57 17.67 -4.81 2.15
C ASN A 57 18.19 -6.22 2.45
N ASP A 58 17.87 -7.20 1.60
CA ASP A 58 18.38 -8.55 1.75
C ASP A 58 19.85 -8.64 1.34
N LYS A 59 20.72 -8.65 2.35
CA LYS A 59 22.19 -8.74 2.18
C LYS A 59 22.65 -10.05 1.52
N SER A 60 21.81 -11.08 1.45
CA SER A 60 22.14 -12.31 0.72
C SER A 60 22.23 -12.06 -0.79
N LEU A 61 21.49 -11.09 -1.32
CA LEU A 61 21.53 -10.70 -2.73
C LEU A 61 22.76 -9.83 -3.07
N LEU A 62 23.37 -9.17 -2.07
CA LEU A 62 24.60 -8.39 -2.25
C LEU A 62 25.86 -9.26 -2.44
N LYS A 63 25.80 -10.56 -2.11
CA LYS A 63 26.93 -11.49 -2.29
C LYS A 63 27.13 -11.91 -3.75
N ILE A 64 26.09 -11.84 -4.57
CA ILE A 64 26.13 -12.30 -5.98
C ILE A 64 26.89 -11.31 -6.88
N VAL A 65 27.08 -10.05 -6.45
CA VAL A 65 27.73 -9.00 -7.24
C VAL A 65 29.23 -8.86 -6.92
N LYS A 66 29.78 -9.70 -6.04
CA LYS A 66 31.17 -9.59 -5.56
C LYS A 66 32.13 -10.69 -6.03
N ASP A 67 31.67 -11.60 -6.88
CA ASP A 67 32.49 -12.60 -7.58
C ASP A 67 32.50 -12.31 -9.09
#